data_AF-A0A3B8Q8K2-F1
#
_entry.id   AF-A0A3B8Q8K2-F1
#
_cell.length_a   1.000
_cell.length_b   1.000
_cell.length_c   1.000
_cell.angle_alpha   90.00
_cell.angle_beta   90.00
_cell.angle_gamma   90.00
#
_symmetry.space_group_name_H-M   'P 1'
#
loop_
_entity.id
_entity.type
_entity.pdbx_description
1 polymer ?
#
loop_
_entity_poly.entity_id
_entity_poly.type
_entity_poly.pdbx_seq_one_letter_code
_entity_poly.pdbx_strand_id
1 'polypeptide(L)'
;ASTGAHEEALATALERIREEQGDDPTEWRWGRTQRSEFPHSLVSEYDLPAVERRGGAGTVAATGATFREIVDFADIDGSLATNAPGQSGRPGSPYYGNLAESWGNQEYFPLSFSREAVEANARYRLRLVPGG
;
A
#
# COMPACT_ATOMS: atom_id res chain seq x y z
N ALA A 1 30.31 -2.60 34.00
CA ALA A 1 28.96 -2.26 34.51
C ALA A 1 27.95 -1.99 33.38
N SER A 2 28.35 -1.67 32.13
CA SER A 2 27.38 -1.39 31.04
C SER A 2 26.90 -2.62 30.26
N THR A 3 27.63 -3.73 30.23
CA THR A 3 27.27 -4.91 29.43
C THR A 3 25.92 -5.54 29.83
N GLY A 4 25.64 -5.64 31.13
CA GLY A 4 24.40 -6.24 31.63
C GLY A 4 23.13 -5.46 31.25
N ALA A 5 23.22 -4.13 31.15
CA ALA A 5 22.07 -3.30 30.76
C ALA A 5 21.68 -3.49 29.29
N HIS A 6 22.65 -3.76 28.41
CA HIS A 6 22.38 -4.04 27.00
C HIS A 6 21.77 -5.43 26.80
N GLU A 7 22.23 -6.43 27.56
CA GLU A 7 21.71 -7.79 27.51
C GLU A 7 20.28 -7.87 28.03
N GLU A 8 19.98 -7.18 29.14
CA GLU A 8 18.62 -7.10 29.71
C GLU A 8 17.65 -6.39 28.74
N ALA A 9 18.10 -5.29 28.11
CA ALA A 9 17.31 -4.60 27.10
C ALA A 9 17.01 -5.49 25.88
N LEU A 10 18.00 -6.27 25.42
CA LEU A 10 17.80 -7.20 24.31
C LEU A 10 16.86 -8.34 24.68
N ALA A 11 17.00 -8.92 25.88
CA ALA A 11 16.09 -9.96 26.37
C ALA A 11 14.64 -9.45 26.43
N THR A 12 14.44 -8.26 26.99
CA THR A 12 13.12 -7.60 27.04
C THR A 12 12.53 -7.38 25.64
N ALA A 13 13.36 -6.94 24.68
CA ALA A 13 12.93 -6.75 23.31
C ALA A 13 12.52 -8.08 22.65
N LEU A 14 13.27 -9.16 22.87
CA LEU A 14 12.94 -10.48 22.33
C LEU A 14 11.67 -11.07 22.93
N GLU A 15 11.45 -10.91 24.23
CA GLU A 15 10.20 -11.32 24.90
C GLU A 15 9.00 -10.61 24.29
N ARG A 16 9.09 -9.28 24.13
CA ARG A 16 8.03 -8.51 23.49
C ARG A 16 7.75 -8.96 22.05
N ILE A 17 8.80 -9.23 21.26
CA ILE A 17 8.60 -9.70 19.89
C ILE A 17 7.93 -11.08 19.89
N ARG A 18 8.29 -11.98 20.81
CA ARG A 18 7.62 -13.29 20.94
C ARG A 18 6.14 -13.15 21.28
N GLU A 19 5.78 -12.24 22.19
CA GLU A 19 4.39 -11.95 22.53
C GLU A 19 3.59 -11.42 21.32
N GLU A 20 4.21 -10.54 20.52
CA GLU A 20 3.55 -9.91 19.36
C GLU A 20 3.52 -10.79 18.11
N GLN A 21 4.50 -11.68 17.92
CA GLN A 21 4.76 -12.37 16.63
C GLN A 21 4.80 -13.91 16.73
N GLY A 22 4.79 -14.46 17.95
CA GLY A 22 4.88 -15.90 18.23
C GLY A 22 6.29 -16.37 18.59
N ASP A 23 6.41 -17.61 19.07
CA ASP A 23 7.67 -18.17 19.57
C ASP A 23 8.70 -18.51 18.49
N ASP A 24 8.27 -18.77 17.26
CA ASP A 24 9.13 -19.12 16.13
C ASP A 24 9.67 -17.86 15.40
N PRO A 25 10.97 -17.53 15.52
CA PRO A 25 11.53 -16.34 14.89
C PRO A 25 11.55 -16.38 13.36
N THR A 26 11.42 -17.56 12.76
CA THR A 26 11.38 -17.70 11.29
C THR A 26 10.06 -17.21 10.70
N GLU A 27 9.02 -17.14 11.52
CA GLU A 27 7.69 -16.65 11.16
C GLU A 27 7.50 -15.15 11.45
N TRP A 28 8.51 -14.48 12.03
CA TRP A 28 8.43 -13.06 12.38
C TRP A 28 8.43 -12.18 11.14
N ARG A 29 7.50 -11.23 11.09
CA ARG A 29 7.37 -10.31 9.96
C ARG A 29 7.21 -8.89 10.46
N TRP A 30 8.12 -8.01 10.01
CA TRP A 30 8.04 -6.57 10.27
C TRP A 30 6.64 -6.00 9.94
N GLY A 31 6.09 -6.44 8.81
CA GLY A 31 4.79 -6.00 8.31
C GLY A 31 3.59 -6.36 9.19
N ARG A 32 3.69 -7.38 10.06
CA ARG A 32 2.63 -7.68 11.05
C ARG A 32 2.51 -6.56 12.09
N THR A 33 3.62 -5.93 12.46
CA THR A 33 3.65 -4.79 13.38
C THR A 33 3.44 -3.46 12.64
N GLN A 34 4.05 -3.29 11.47
CA GLN A 34 3.89 -2.08 10.65
C GLN A 34 2.85 -2.29 9.57
N ARG A 35 1.64 -1.79 9.81
CA ARG A 35 0.51 -1.89 8.88
C ARG A 35 -0.02 -0.52 8.52
N SER A 36 -0.65 -0.43 7.36
CA SER A 36 -1.48 0.72 6.99
C SER A 36 -2.94 0.31 7.06
N GLU A 37 -3.67 1.01 7.92
CA GLU A 37 -5.11 0.87 8.09
C GLU A 37 -5.86 1.67 7.02
N PHE A 38 -7.03 1.18 6.63
CA PHE A 38 -7.90 1.83 5.65
C PHE A 38 -9.32 1.99 6.21
N PRO A 39 -9.50 2.82 7.26
CA PRO A 39 -10.82 3.09 7.81
C PRO A 39 -11.62 3.95 6.84
N HIS A 40 -12.89 3.62 6.66
CA HIS A 40 -13.80 4.46 5.92
C HIS A 40 -14.24 5.65 6.79
N SER A 41 -14.31 6.85 6.19
CA SER A 41 -14.42 8.10 6.96
C SER A 41 -15.73 8.28 7.74
N LEU A 42 -16.77 7.48 7.47
CA LEU A 42 -18.10 7.66 8.06
C LEU A 42 -18.65 6.42 8.78
N VAL A 43 -18.30 5.21 8.31
CA VAL A 43 -19.02 3.96 8.59
C VAL A 43 -18.03 2.81 8.50
N SER A 44 -17.78 2.09 9.59
CA SER A 44 -16.72 1.07 9.67
C SER A 44 -17.04 -0.22 8.91
N GLU A 45 -18.29 -0.46 8.55
CA GLU A 45 -18.72 -1.57 7.69
C GLU A 45 -18.08 -1.49 6.29
N TYR A 46 -17.52 -0.34 5.93
CA TYR A 46 -16.78 -0.14 4.68
C TYR A 46 -15.26 -0.04 4.87
N ASP A 47 -14.75 -0.37 6.06
CA ASP A 47 -13.32 -0.49 6.30
C ASP A 47 -12.72 -1.58 5.40
N LEU A 48 -11.50 -1.32 4.92
CA LEU A 48 -10.74 -2.30 4.16
C LEU A 48 -9.71 -2.99 5.05
N PRO A 49 -9.35 -4.26 4.75
CA PRO A 49 -8.31 -4.94 5.48
C PRO A 49 -7.00 -4.14 5.48
N ALA A 50 -6.37 -4.03 6.65
CA ALA A 50 -5.08 -3.36 6.76
C ALA A 50 -4.00 -4.15 6.02
N VAL A 51 -3.12 -3.42 5.35
CA VAL A 51 -2.04 -4.00 4.53
C VAL A 51 -0.71 -3.84 5.25
N GLU A 52 0.08 -4.91 5.25
CA GLU A 52 1.43 -4.91 5.80
C GLU A 52 2.35 -3.96 5.04
N ARG A 53 3.24 -3.30 5.77
CA ARG A 53 4.21 -2.35 5.23
C ARG A 53 5.63 -2.86 5.48
N ARG A 54 6.47 -2.72 4.45
CA ARG A 54 7.91 -3.08 4.54
C ARG A 54 8.76 -2.02 5.25
N GLY A 55 8.17 -0.88 5.63
CA GLY A 55 8.85 0.23 6.28
C GLY A 55 7.95 0.93 7.30
N GLY A 56 8.43 2.03 7.86
CA GLY A 56 7.77 2.83 8.87
C GLY A 56 8.36 4.25 8.90
N ALA A 57 7.94 5.05 9.88
CA ALA A 57 8.47 6.41 10.03
C ALA A 57 10.01 6.37 10.21
N GLY A 58 10.73 7.13 9.38
CA GLY A 58 12.19 7.21 9.45
C GLY A 58 12.97 6.03 8.85
N THR A 59 12.31 5.07 8.18
CA THR A 59 12.97 3.96 7.49
C THR A 59 12.87 4.07 5.97
N VAL A 60 13.64 3.25 5.25
CA VAL A 60 13.34 2.97 3.83
C VAL A 60 11.91 2.42 3.73
N ALA A 61 11.23 2.65 2.61
CA ALA A 61 9.81 2.31 2.44
C ALA A 61 8.86 3.02 3.44
N ALA A 62 9.22 4.23 3.86
CA ALA A 62 8.43 5.03 4.81
C ALA A 62 6.95 5.13 4.40
N THR A 63 6.09 5.07 5.40
CA THR A 63 4.65 5.24 5.24
C THR A 63 4.33 6.73 5.05
N GLY A 64 3.61 7.07 3.98
CA GLY A 64 3.16 8.46 3.78
C GLY A 64 2.52 8.74 2.42
N ALA A 65 3.14 8.30 1.32
CA ALA A 65 2.60 8.52 -0.02
C ALA A 65 1.64 7.39 -0.43
N THR A 66 0.35 7.68 -0.49
CA THR A 66 -0.66 6.76 -1.07
C THR A 66 -0.53 6.72 -2.59
N PHE A 67 -0.42 7.89 -3.21
CA PHE A 67 -0.17 8.05 -4.64
C PHE A 67 1.32 8.25 -4.93
N ARG A 68 1.84 7.51 -5.91
CA ARG A 68 3.23 7.61 -6.39
C ARG A 68 3.24 7.42 -7.89
N GLU A 69 4.14 8.14 -8.56
CA GLU A 69 4.28 8.13 -10.03
C GLU A 69 5.76 8.15 -10.41
N ILE A 70 6.09 7.44 -11.48
CA ILE A 70 7.39 7.41 -12.13
C ILE A 70 7.13 7.80 -13.58
N VAL A 71 7.64 8.94 -14.00
CA VAL A 71 7.44 9.46 -15.36
C VAL A 71 8.69 9.20 -16.18
N ASP A 72 8.54 8.43 -17.25
CA ASP A 72 9.60 8.22 -18.23
C ASP A 72 9.42 9.23 -19.39
N PHE A 73 10.34 10.18 -19.49
CA PHE A 73 10.30 11.19 -20.55
C PHE A 73 10.81 10.71 -21.91
N ALA A 74 11.51 9.56 -21.96
CA ALA A 74 11.94 8.94 -23.20
C ALA A 74 10.84 8.05 -23.80
N ASP A 75 10.01 7.44 -22.95
CA ASP A 75 8.81 6.68 -23.32
C ASP A 75 7.67 6.97 -22.34
N ILE A 76 6.80 7.92 -22.69
CA ILE A 76 5.74 8.36 -21.78
C ILE A 76 4.75 7.23 -21.43
N ASP A 77 4.52 6.27 -22.33
CA ASP A 77 3.65 5.11 -22.08
C ASP A 77 4.31 4.06 -21.18
N GLY A 78 5.63 4.12 -21.01
CA GLY A 78 6.42 3.36 -20.03
C GLY A 78 6.31 3.90 -18.60
N SER A 79 5.60 5.01 -18.38
CA SER A 79 5.37 5.59 -17.05
C SER A 79 4.57 4.66 -16.15
N LEU A 80 4.81 4.73 -14.85
CA LEU A 80 4.22 3.86 -13.84
C LEU A 80 3.56 4.68 -12.73
N ALA A 81 2.48 4.16 -12.17
CA ALA A 81 1.81 4.76 -11.03
C ALA A 81 1.34 3.70 -10.03
N THR A 82 1.09 4.13 -8.80
CA THR A 82 0.36 3.36 -7.79
C THR A 82 -0.50 4.30 -6.97
N ASN A 83 -1.62 3.81 -6.48
CA ASN A 83 -2.49 4.50 -5.53
C ASN A 83 -3.02 3.51 -4.49
N ALA A 84 -3.55 3.99 -3.37
CA ALA A 84 -4.24 3.17 -2.39
C ALA A 84 -5.47 3.90 -1.80
N PRO A 85 -6.48 3.15 -1.33
CA PRO A 85 -6.62 1.69 -1.46
C PRO A 85 -7.16 1.25 -2.83
N GLY A 86 -7.68 2.18 -3.62
CA GLY A 86 -8.25 1.94 -4.93
C GLY A 86 -8.55 3.25 -5.65
N GLN A 87 -9.03 3.18 -6.89
CA GLN A 87 -9.38 4.38 -7.68
C GLN A 87 -10.81 4.88 -7.46
N SER A 88 -11.65 4.13 -6.74
CA SER A 88 -13.05 4.50 -6.48
C SER A 88 -13.30 4.70 -5.00
N GLY A 89 -13.95 5.80 -4.61
CA GLY A 89 -14.41 6.00 -3.23
C GLY A 89 -15.78 5.38 -2.93
N ARG A 90 -16.37 4.62 -3.85
CA ARG A 90 -17.73 4.05 -3.70
C ARG A 90 -17.66 2.62 -3.14
N PRO A 91 -18.24 2.35 -1.96
CA PRO A 91 -18.39 0.98 -1.48
C PRO A 91 -19.12 0.07 -2.47
N GLY A 92 -18.65 -1.18 -2.59
CA GLY A 92 -19.13 -2.16 -3.57
C GLY A 92 -18.58 -1.98 -4.99
N SER A 93 -17.81 -0.93 -5.26
CA SER A 93 -17.04 -0.83 -6.52
C SER A 93 -15.91 -1.86 -6.54
N PRO A 94 -15.64 -2.53 -7.68
CA PRO A 94 -14.47 -3.38 -7.81
C PRO A 94 -13.15 -2.59 -7.73
N TYR A 95 -13.18 -1.25 -7.75
CA TYR A 95 -12.01 -0.38 -7.58
C TYR A 95 -11.94 0.32 -6.23
N TYR A 96 -12.73 -0.13 -5.24
CA TYR A 96 -12.76 0.48 -3.91
C TYR A 96 -11.47 0.21 -3.12
N GLY A 97 -10.97 -1.03 -3.19
CA GLY A 97 -9.78 -1.47 -2.46
C GLY A 97 -8.81 -2.34 -3.26
N ASN A 98 -8.96 -2.40 -4.59
CA ASN A 98 -8.25 -3.37 -5.43
C ASN A 98 -6.75 -3.09 -5.61
N LEU A 99 -6.25 -1.96 -5.11
CA LEU A 99 -4.84 -1.58 -5.18
C LEU A 99 -4.15 -1.64 -3.81
N ALA A 100 -4.88 -1.94 -2.73
CA ALA A 100 -4.34 -1.87 -1.38
C ALA A 100 -3.14 -2.82 -1.20
N GLU A 101 -3.29 -4.08 -1.63
CA GLU A 101 -2.23 -5.10 -1.52
C GLU A 101 -1.02 -4.78 -2.42
N SER A 102 -1.26 -4.47 -3.70
CA SER A 102 -0.19 -4.13 -4.65
C SER A 102 0.58 -2.88 -4.18
N TRP A 103 -0.12 -1.87 -3.65
CA TRP A 103 0.51 -0.69 -3.05
C TRP A 103 1.35 -1.03 -1.81
N GLY A 104 0.87 -1.97 -0.98
CA GLY A 104 1.59 -2.59 0.14
C GLY A 104 2.92 -3.20 -0.30
N ASN A 105 2.87 -3.97 -1.38
CA ASN A 105 4.00 -4.68 -1.98
C ASN A 105 4.93 -3.79 -2.81
N GLN A 106 4.62 -2.50 -2.95
CA GLN A 106 5.33 -1.54 -3.82
C GLN A 106 5.27 -1.90 -5.31
N GLU A 107 4.19 -2.51 -5.73
CA GLU A 107 3.90 -2.78 -7.14
C GLU A 107 3.25 -1.56 -7.78
N TYR A 108 3.49 -1.39 -9.08
CA TYR A 108 3.00 -0.28 -9.87
C TYR A 108 2.23 -0.79 -11.07
N PHE A 109 1.25 -0.01 -11.53
CA PHE A 109 0.52 -0.24 -12.76
C PHE A 109 0.93 0.77 -13.85
N PRO A 110 0.74 0.45 -15.14
CA PRO A 110 1.04 1.37 -16.23
C PRO A 110 0.21 2.67 -16.17
N LEU A 111 0.87 3.80 -16.33
CA LEU A 111 0.23 5.11 -16.49
C LEU A 111 0.16 5.45 -17.99
N SER A 112 -0.80 4.84 -18.70
CA SER A 112 -0.97 5.02 -20.15
C SER A 112 -1.26 6.48 -20.51
N PHE A 113 -0.60 7.00 -21.55
CA PHE A 113 -0.72 8.39 -21.97
C PHE A 113 -1.19 8.53 -23.42
N SER A 114 -0.60 7.80 -24.36
CA SER A 114 -1.05 7.82 -25.75
C SER A 114 -2.48 7.32 -25.88
N ARG A 115 -3.18 7.78 -26.92
CA ARG A 115 -4.56 7.33 -27.19
C ARG A 115 -4.60 5.82 -27.31
N GLU A 116 -3.65 5.27 -28.04
CA GLU A 116 -3.55 3.85 -28.35
C GLU A 116 -3.33 3.03 -27.07
N ALA A 117 -2.41 3.46 -26.19
CA ALA A 117 -2.15 2.80 -24.91
C ALA A 117 -3.36 2.92 -23.96
N VAL A 118 -4.00 4.09 -23.89
CA VAL A 118 -5.21 4.29 -23.08
C VAL A 118 -6.34 3.40 -23.57
N GLU A 119 -6.57 3.33 -24.88
CA GLU A 119 -7.63 2.50 -25.46
C GLU A 119 -7.35 1.00 -25.26
N ALA A 120 -6.08 0.57 -25.32
CA ALA A 120 -5.68 -0.82 -25.07
C ALA A 120 -5.85 -1.23 -23.59
N ASN A 121 -5.64 -0.31 -22.65
CA ASN A 121 -5.76 -0.57 -21.20
C ASN A 121 -7.11 -0.17 -20.61
N ALA A 122 -8.02 0.41 -21.40
CA ALA A 122 -9.31 0.89 -20.93
C ALA A 122 -10.21 -0.28 -20.51
N ARG A 123 -10.67 -0.25 -19.25
CA ARG A 123 -11.71 -1.18 -18.80
C ARG A 123 -13.12 -0.76 -19.20
N TYR A 124 -13.43 0.53 -19.13
CA TYR A 124 -14.76 1.08 -19.43
C TYR A 124 -14.63 2.36 -20.25
N ARG A 125 -15.66 2.64 -21.05
CA ARG A 125 -15.79 3.88 -21.84
C ARG A 125 -17.19 4.45 -21.66
N LEU A 126 -17.27 5.73 -21.26
CA LEU A 126 -18.50 6.49 -21.19
C LEU A 126 -18.43 7.65 -22.19
N ARG A 127 -19.42 7.76 -23.08
CA ARG A 127 -19.57 8.90 -23.98
C ARG A 127 -20.75 9.74 -23.52
N LEU A 128 -20.47 10.97 -23.09
CA LEU A 128 -21.49 11.95 -22.76
C LEU A 128 -21.79 12.79 -24.01
N VAL A 129 -23.07 12.97 -24.31
CA VAL A 129 -23.55 13.82 -25.41
C VAL A 129 -24.48 14.87 -24.80
N PRO A 130 -24.20 16.18 -24.96
CA PRO A 130 -25.09 17.22 -24.47
C PRO A 130 -26.50 17.06 -25.08
N GLY A 131 -27.53 17.32 -24.29
CA GLY A 131 -28.88 17.52 -24.83
C GLY A 131 -28.90 18.84 -25.59
N GLY A 132 -29.33 18.81 -26.85
CA GLY A 132 -29.44 20.00 -27.71
C GLY A 132 -30.46 21.02 -27.21
#